data_AF-H2YU33-F1
#
_entry.id   AF-H2YU33-F1
#
_cell.length_a   1.000
_cell.length_b   1.000
_cell.length_c   1.000
_cell.angle_alpha   90.00
_cell.angle_beta   90.00
_cell.angle_gamma   90.00
#
_symmetry.space_group_name_H-M   'P 1'
#
loop_
_entity.id
_entity.type
_entity.pdbx_description
1 polymer ?
#
loop_
_entity_poly.entity_id
_entity_poly.type
_entity_poly.pdbx_seq_one_letter_code
_entity_poly.pdbx_strand_id
1 'polypeptide(L)'
;MFAFNLIIVICGMVLLAFGIWAYSNGNSFRKLVSSDPLLLQSMALLLAVGSILIIAGFFGCVGALLENKCMLGTFFTIVLILFLIEIVFIILI
;
A
#
# COMPACT_ATOMS: atom_id res chain seq x y z
N MET A 1 2.49 18.56 -2.66
CA MET A 1 3.43 17.43 -2.73
C MET A 1 3.68 16.85 -1.33
N PHE A 2 4.35 17.57 -0.41
CA PHE A 2 4.66 17.06 0.93
C PHE A 2 3.43 16.65 1.77
N ALA A 3 2.44 17.54 1.93
CA ALA A 3 1.24 17.24 2.72
C ALA A 3 0.43 16.04 2.17
N PHE A 4 0.29 15.94 0.84
CA PHE A 4 -0.37 14.80 0.19
C PHE A 4 0.41 13.49 0.41
N ASN A 5 1.74 13.49 0.28
CA ASN A 5 2.56 12.31 0.53
C ASN A 5 2.52 11.88 2.00
N LEU A 6 2.44 12.84 2.93
CA LEU A 6 2.25 12.56 4.36
C LEU A 6 0.91 11.87 4.63
N ILE A 7 -0.17 12.33 3.98
CA ILE A 7 -1.50 11.69 4.07
C ILE A 7 -1.45 10.25 3.53
N ILE A 8 -0.74 10.00 2.43
CA ILE A 8 -0.55 8.65 1.87
C ILE A 8 0.18 7.74 2.85
N VAL A 9 1.26 8.22 3.49
CA VAL A 9 1.99 7.45 4.52
C VAL A 9 1.06 7.10 5.70
N ILE A 10 0.30 8.07 6.20
CA ILE A 10 -0.63 7.85 7.31
C ILE A 10 -1.71 6.82 6.91
N CYS A 11 -2.25 6.93 5.70
CA CYS A 11 -3.23 5.98 5.17
C CYS A 11 -2.66 4.56 5.07
N GLY A 12 -1.44 4.42 4.54
CA GLY A 12 -0.73 3.13 4.48
C GLY A 12 -0.46 2.52 5.86
N MET A 13 -0.09 3.34 6.85
CA MET A 13 0.08 2.88 8.23
C MET A 13 -1.24 2.40 8.85
N VAL A 14 -2.35 3.11 8.61
CA VAL A 14 -3.68 2.70 9.08
C VAL A 14 -4.11 1.38 8.44
N LEU A 15 -3.91 1.23 7.12
CA LEU A 15 -4.22 -0.01 6.40
C LEU A 15 -3.40 -1.20 6.89
N LEU A 16 -2.09 -1.02 7.10
CA LEU A 16 -1.25 -2.07 7.68
C LEU A 16 -1.66 -2.42 9.11
N ALA A 17 -1.92 -1.42 9.95
CA ALA A 17 -2.37 -1.64 11.31
C ALA A 17 -3.69 -2.41 11.34
N PHE A 18 -4.63 -2.07 10.45
CA PHE A 18 -5.89 -2.79 10.32
C PHE A 18 -5.70 -4.23 9.82
N GLY A 19 -4.83 -4.45 8.82
CA GLY A 19 -4.51 -5.79 8.32
C GLY A 19 -3.84 -6.68 9.38
N ILE A 20 -2.88 -6.13 10.14
CA ILE A 20 -2.21 -6.84 11.24
C ILE A 20 -3.18 -7.12 12.39
N TRP A 21 -4.04 -6.14 12.73
CA TRP A 21 -5.06 -6.32 13.75
C TRP A 21 -6.07 -7.40 13.36
N ALA A 22 -6.53 -7.41 12.10
CA ALA A 22 -7.41 -8.45 11.55
C ALA A 22 -6.74 -9.84 11.57
N TYR A 23 -5.44 -9.91 11.31
CA TYR A 23 -4.66 -11.16 11.39
C TYR A 23 -4.48 -11.65 12.84
N SER A 24 -4.21 -10.73 13.77
CA SER A 24 -3.86 -11.03 15.16
C SER A 24 -5.06 -11.36 16.06
N ASN A 25 -6.17 -10.61 15.94
CA ASN A 25 -7.22 -10.62 16.97
C ASN A 25 -8.34 -11.65 16.73
N GLY A 26 -8.23 -12.50 15.71
CA GLY A 26 -9.32 -13.36 15.29
C GLY A 26 -8.95 -14.82 15.27
N ASN A 27 -9.11 -15.54 16.38
CA ASN A 27 -9.04 -17.02 16.34
C ASN A 27 -10.18 -17.61 15.48
N SER A 28 -11.30 -16.88 15.37
CA SER A 28 -12.42 -17.18 14.46
C SER A 28 -12.17 -16.66 13.03
N PHE A 29 -11.58 -15.47 12.86
CA PHE A 29 -11.22 -14.95 11.54
C PHE A 29 -10.08 -15.73 10.88
N ARG A 30 -9.07 -16.19 11.62
CA ARG A 30 -8.02 -17.08 11.10
C ARG A 30 -8.62 -18.38 10.57
N LYS A 31 -9.63 -18.95 11.24
CA LYS A 31 -10.34 -20.12 10.74
C LYS A 31 -11.11 -19.81 9.45
N LEU A 32 -11.86 -18.71 9.41
CA LEU A 32 -12.60 -18.28 8.21
C LEU A 32 -11.66 -17.96 7.04
N VAL A 33 -10.58 -17.22 7.29
CA VAL A 33 -9.52 -16.89 6.31
C VAL A 33 -8.78 -18.13 5.83
N SER A 34 -8.48 -19.10 6.71
CA SER A 34 -7.87 -20.36 6.28
C SER A 34 -8.84 -21.30 5.56
N SER A 35 -10.14 -21.19 5.82
CA SER A 35 -11.18 -21.96 5.13
C SER A 35 -11.48 -21.42 3.73
N ASP A 36 -11.42 -20.09 3.55
CA ASP A 36 -11.70 -19.43 2.28
C ASP A 36 -10.41 -18.86 1.66
N PRO A 37 -9.85 -19.52 0.63
CA PRO A 37 -8.60 -19.07 -0.01
C PRO A 37 -8.71 -17.66 -0.59
N LEU A 38 -9.91 -17.22 -0.98
CA LEU A 38 -10.20 -15.86 -1.43
C LEU A 38 -9.97 -14.81 -0.34
N LEU A 39 -10.42 -15.05 0.90
CA LEU A 39 -10.24 -14.10 2.00
C LEU A 39 -8.77 -13.98 2.42
N LEU A 40 -8.03 -15.08 2.34
CA LEU A 40 -6.59 -15.09 2.60
C LEU A 40 -5.84 -14.25 1.55
N GLN A 41 -6.22 -14.38 0.28
CA GLN A 41 -5.65 -13.58 -0.80
C GLN A 41 -5.98 -12.09 -0.63
N SER A 42 -7.20 -11.72 -0.27
CA SER A 42 -7.58 -10.33 -0.02
C SER A 42 -6.81 -9.70 1.15
N MET A 43 -6.59 -10.44 2.24
CA MET A 43 -5.81 -9.97 3.39
C MET A 43 -4.33 -9.77 3.04
N ALA A 44 -3.75 -10.68 2.26
CA ALA A 44 -2.39 -10.56 1.76
C ALA A 44 -2.23 -9.34 0.84
N LEU A 45 -3.21 -9.10 -0.04
CA LEU A 45 -3.24 -7.91 -0.90
C LEU A 45 -3.36 -6.61 -0.09
N LEU A 46 -4.21 -6.57 0.94
CA LEU A 46 -4.35 -5.41 1.81
C LEU A 46 -3.01 -5.05 2.49
N LEU A 47 -2.30 -6.05 3.01
CA LEU A 47 -0.98 -5.86 3.62
C LEU A 47 0.07 -5.43 2.59
N ALA A 48 0.07 -6.04 1.41
CA ALA A 48 0.98 -5.67 0.32
C ALA A 48 0.77 -4.21 -0.10
N VAL A 49 -0.47 -3.81 -0.38
CA VAL A 49 -0.83 -2.43 -0.76
C VAL A 49 -0.47 -1.44 0.34
N GLY A 50 -0.79 -1.74 1.60
CA GLY A 50 -0.41 -0.89 2.74
C GLY A 50 1.09 -0.65 2.83
N SER A 51 1.92 -1.69 2.61
CA SER A 51 3.37 -1.56 2.62
C SER A 51 3.90 -0.71 1.47
N ILE A 52 3.35 -0.88 0.26
CA ILE A 52 3.72 -0.12 -0.94
C ILE A 52 3.41 1.37 -0.74
N LEU A 53 2.25 1.69 -0.16
CA LEU A 53 1.84 3.07 0.12
C LEU A 53 2.78 3.77 1.11
N ILE A 54 3.26 3.05 2.15
CA ILE A 54 4.23 3.60 3.10
C ILE A 54 5.57 3.87 2.41
N ILE A 55 6.07 2.91 1.61
CA ILE A 55 7.35 3.07 0.90
C ILE A 55 7.28 4.22 -0.10
N ALA A 56 6.21 4.27 -0.91
CA ALA A 56 5.98 5.32 -1.89
C ALA A 56 5.85 6.69 -1.21
N GLY A 57 5.08 6.79 -0.13
CA GLY A 57 4.90 8.02 0.62
C GLY A 57 6.18 8.49 1.32
N PHE A 58 7.01 7.56 1.84
CA PHE A 58 8.30 7.89 2.45
C PHE A 58 9.28 8.47 1.42
N PHE A 59 9.42 7.82 0.26
CA PHE A 59 10.21 8.35 -0.86
C PHE A 59 9.68 9.71 -1.33
N GLY A 60 8.36 9.90 -1.36
CA GLY A 60 7.73 11.17 -1.70
C GLY A 60 7.97 12.30 -0.68
N CYS A 61 8.05 11.98 0.62
CA CYS A 61 8.35 12.96 1.67
C CYS A 61 9.83 13.34 1.69
N VAL A 62 10.75 12.37 1.62
CA VAL A 62 12.20 12.63 1.57
C VAL A 62 12.56 13.40 0.28
N GLY A 63 11.88 13.11 -0.84
CA GLY A 63 12.12 13.79 -2.11
C GLY A 63 11.64 15.25 -2.12
N ALA A 64 10.59 15.54 -1.35
CA ALA A 64 10.12 16.91 -1.14
C ALA A 64 11.00 17.71 -0.17
N LEU A 65 11.61 17.05 0.83
CA LEU A 65 12.50 17.68 1.81
C LEU A 65 13.89 18.00 1.25
N LEU A 66 14.40 17.18 0.33
CA LEU A 66 15.75 17.35 -0.24
C LEU A 66 15.81 18.36 -1.42
N GLU A 67 14.69 18.99 -1.82
CA GLU A 67 14.57 19.84 -3.03
C GLU A 67 15.14 19.21 -4.32
N ASN A 68 15.36 17.89 -4.33
CA ASN A 68 16.09 17.22 -5.37
C ASN A 68 15.13 16.76 -6.46
N LYS A 69 15.12 17.48 -7.60
CA LYS A 69 14.25 17.22 -8.76
C LYS A 69 14.31 15.77 -9.25
N CYS A 70 15.46 15.09 -9.10
CA CYS A 70 15.63 13.70 -9.50
C CYS A 70 14.80 12.71 -8.65
N MET A 71 14.57 13.04 -7.37
CA MET A 71 13.85 12.18 -6.43
C MET A 71 12.32 12.31 -6.54
N LEU A 72 11.84 13.49 -6.95
CA LEU A 72 10.43 13.68 -7.31
C LEU A 72 10.07 12.93 -8.61
N GLY A 73 11.02 12.84 -9.54
CA GLY A 73 10.87 12.07 -10.78
C GLY A 73 10.71 10.57 -10.54
N THR A 74 11.48 9.99 -9.62
CA THR A 74 11.36 8.56 -9.24
C THR A 74 10.03 8.26 -8.56
N PHE A 75 9.53 9.15 -7.69
CA PHE A 75 8.20 9.03 -7.11
C PHE A 75 7.12 9.00 -8.20
N PHE A 76 7.18 9.92 -9.16
CA PHE A 76 6.24 9.96 -10.28
C PHE A 76 6.29 8.68 -11.12
N THR A 77 7.48 8.17 -11.42
CA THR A 77 7.65 6.91 -12.16
C THR A 77 7.08 5.72 -11.41
N ILE A 78 7.29 5.61 -10.09
CA ILE A 78 6.72 4.53 -9.27
C ILE A 78 5.19 4.57 -9.28
N VAL A 79 4.59 5.76 -9.11
CA VAL A 79 3.12 5.93 -9.15
C VAL A 79 2.56 5.61 -10.54
N LEU A 80 3.26 6.01 -11.61
CA LEU A 80 2.87 5.69 -12.98
C LEU A 80 2.89 4.18 -13.23
N ILE A 81 3.93 3.48 -12.76
CA ILE A 81 4.02 2.01 -12.86
C ILE A 81 2.90 1.34 -12.06
N LEU A 82 2.61 1.81 -10.83
CA LEU A 82 1.49 1.29 -10.04
C LEU A 82 0.15 1.47 -10.76
N PHE A 83 -0.07 2.62 -11.39
CA PHE A 83 -1.28 2.88 -12.15
C PHE A 83 -1.41 1.92 -13.34
N LEU A 84 -0.32 1.65 -14.07
CA LEU A 84 -0.33 0.68 -15.16
C LEU A 84 -0.62 -0.75 -14.67
N ILE A 85 -0.05 -1.15 -13.53
CA ILE A 85 -0.30 -2.47 -12.94
C ILE A 85 -1.78 -2.62 -12.55
N GLU A 86 -2.36 -1.61 -11.91
CA GLU A 86 -3.80 -1.59 -11.55
C GLU A 86 -4.68 -1.72 -12.79
N ILE A 87 -4.39 -0.96 -13.85
CA ILE A 87 -5.13 -1.03 -15.13
C ILE A 87 -5.04 -2.44 -15.73
N VAL A 88 -3.85 -3.02 -15.80
CA VAL A 88 -3.65 -4.38 -16.33
C VAL A 88 -4.39 -5.41 -15.48
N PHE A 89 -4.34 -5.27 -14.16
CA PHE A 89 -5.05 -6.15 -13.23
C PHE A 89 -6.57 -6.08 -13.45
N ILE A 90 -7.14 -4.87 -13.59
CA ILE A 90 -8.57 -4.66 -13.85
C ILE A 90 -9.00 -5.22 -15.21
N ILE A 91 -8.14 -5.19 -16.23
CA ILE A 91 -8.46 -5.73 -17.56
C ILE A 91 -8.42 -7.26 -17.57
N LEU A 92 -7.56 -7.86 -16.74
CA LEU A 92 -7.32 -9.30 -16.74
C LEU A 92 -8.24 -10.07 -15.76
N ILE A 93 -8.86 -9.36 -14.82
CA ILE A 93 -9.89 -9.89 -13.90
C ILE A 93 -11.26 -9.98 -14.59
#